data_AF-A0A952LCM7-F1
#
_entry.id   AF-A0A952LCM7-F1
#
_cell.length_a   1.000
_cell.length_b   1.000
_cell.length_c   1.000
_cell.angle_alpha   90.00
_cell.angle_beta   90.00
_cell.angle_gamma   90.00
#
_symmetry.space_group_name_H-M   'P 1'
#
loop_
_entity.id
_entity.type
_entity.pdbx_description
1 polymer ?
#
loop_
_entity_poly.entity_id
_entity_poly.type
_entity_poly.pdbx_seq_one_letter_code
_entity_poly.pdbx_strand_id
1 'polypeptide(L)'
;MHGEFKVPGGKLVVVDLEVVDGRIADFRLSGDFFLEPDEALQAIDAAVRGLPADADAKVYAAAVAAALPPDAALLGFSPEAVATAIRRALKQATTWNDYDWQLLHPGPLSPNMHLALDQVLAEEVGEGRRKPTLRIWE
;
A
#
# COMPACT_ATOMS: atom_id res chain seq x y z
N MET A 1 6.75 10.69 -6.25
CA MET A 1 5.93 9.46 -6.12
C MET A 1 4.74 9.79 -5.22
N HIS A 2 3.58 9.18 -5.47
CA HIS A 2 2.32 9.52 -4.79
C HIS A 2 1.63 8.25 -4.29
N GLY A 3 1.12 8.26 -3.06
CA GLY A 3 0.43 7.14 -2.46
C GLY A 3 -0.73 7.57 -1.60
N GLU A 4 -1.89 6.96 -1.84
CA GLU A 4 -3.12 7.26 -1.11
C GLU A 4 -3.63 6.03 -0.36
N PHE A 5 -4.17 6.24 0.84
CA PHE A 5 -4.84 5.21 1.61
C PHE A 5 -6.07 5.77 2.33
N LYS A 6 -7.26 5.29 1.93
CA LYS A 6 -8.50 5.54 2.64
C LYS A 6 -8.65 4.54 3.77
N VAL A 7 -8.52 5.00 5.02
CA VAL A 7 -8.73 4.14 6.19
C VAL A 7 -10.19 3.66 6.22
N PRO A 8 -10.48 2.35 6.38
CA PRO A 8 -11.84 1.85 6.50
C PRO A 8 -12.58 2.53 7.67
N GLY A 9 -13.69 3.21 7.38
CA GLY A 9 -14.43 4.01 8.38
C GLY A 9 -13.69 5.27 8.86
N GLY A 10 -12.56 5.62 8.25
CA GLY A 10 -11.71 6.73 8.64
C GLY A 10 -11.44 7.73 7.52
N LYS A 11 -10.29 8.38 7.62
CA LYS A 11 -9.86 9.49 6.77
C LYS A 11 -8.89 9.00 5.69
N LEU A 12 -8.79 9.78 4.63
CA LEU A 12 -7.84 9.66 3.55
C LEU A 12 -6.48 10.17 4.04
N VAL A 13 -5.47 9.32 3.86
CA VAL A 13 -4.06 9.63 4.07
C VAL A 13 -3.39 9.64 2.72
N VAL A 14 -2.65 10.70 2.43
CA VAL A 14 -1.95 10.93 1.18
C VAL A 14 -0.49 11.22 1.50
N VAL A 15 0.41 10.57 0.76
CA VAL A 15 1.85 10.76 0.88
C VAL A 15 2.41 11.09 -0.49
N ASP A 16 3.18 12.16 -0.54
CA ASP A 16 4.08 12.47 -1.64
C ASP A 16 5.51 12.30 -1.16
N LEU A 17 6.37 11.68 -1.98
CA LEU A 17 7.78 11.51 -1.66
C LEU A 17 8.63 11.32 -2.91
N GLU A 18 9.94 11.49 -2.77
CA GLU A 18 10.95 11.08 -3.73
C GLU A 18 11.87 10.00 -3.14
N VAL A 19 12.66 9.37 -3.99
CA VAL A 19 13.70 8.42 -3.57
C VAL A 19 15.02 8.83 -4.19
N VAL A 20 16.00 9.16 -3.34
CA VAL A 20 17.37 9.52 -3.73
C VAL A 20 18.31 8.54 -3.03
N ASP A 21 19.18 7.88 -3.80
CA ASP A 21 20.15 6.88 -3.30
C ASP A 21 19.51 5.79 -2.41
N GLY A 22 18.32 5.32 -2.80
CA GLY A 22 17.58 4.28 -2.06
C GLY A 22 16.96 4.76 -0.75
N ARG A 23 16.93 6.07 -0.49
CA ARG A 23 16.34 6.67 0.72
C ARG A 23 15.21 7.63 0.37
N ILE A 24 14.24 7.73 1.27
CA ILE A 24 13.12 8.65 1.11
C ILE A 24 13.61 10.10 1.21
N ALA A 25 13.32 10.90 0.19
CA ALA A 25 13.55 12.34 0.12
C ALA A 25 12.23 13.08 -0.08
N ASP A 26 12.18 14.38 0.24
CA ASP A 26 11.03 15.28 0.01
C ASP A 26 9.65 14.72 0.40
N PHE A 27 9.62 13.91 1.47
CA PHE A 27 8.39 13.34 2.00
C PHE A 27 7.44 14.42 2.50
N ARG A 28 6.15 14.27 2.19
CA ARG A 28 5.07 15.12 2.67
C ARG A 28 3.84 14.27 2.97
N LEU A 29 3.34 14.36 4.20
CA LEU A 29 2.06 13.81 4.61
C LEU A 29 0.92 14.83 4.43
N SER A 30 -0.20 14.41 3.84
CA SER A 30 -1.41 15.22 3.69
C SER A 30 -2.67 14.34 3.68
N GLY A 31 -3.88 14.93 3.70
CA GLY A 31 -5.14 14.17 3.72
C GLY A 31 -6.32 14.95 4.28
N ASP A 32 -7.43 14.25 4.55
CA ASP A 32 -8.65 14.81 5.18
C ASP A 32 -8.79 14.41 6.66
N PHE A 33 -7.66 14.08 7.31
CA PHE A 33 -7.56 13.73 8.72
C PHE A 33 -7.37 14.97 9.63
N PHE A 34 -7.49 14.76 10.94
CA PHE A 34 -7.09 15.77 11.93
C PHE A 34 -5.94 15.24 12.77
N LEU A 35 -5.02 16.14 13.10
CA LEU A 35 -3.85 15.90 13.93
C LEU A 35 -3.69 17.10 14.88
N GLU A 36 -3.58 16.83 16.17
CA GLU A 36 -3.39 17.85 17.19
C GLU A 36 -2.26 17.40 18.13
N PRO A 37 -1.23 18.23 18.38
CA PRO A 37 -0.99 19.53 17.77
C PRO A 37 -0.59 19.43 16.29
N ASP A 38 -0.85 20.47 15.48
CA ASP A 38 -0.59 20.45 14.04
C ASP A 38 0.91 20.42 13.72
N GLU A 39 1.78 20.90 14.62
CA GLU A 39 3.23 20.79 14.47
C GLU A 39 3.73 19.34 14.48
N ALA A 40 2.94 18.39 15.01
CA ALA A 40 3.28 16.96 14.94
C ALA A 40 3.38 16.47 13.49
N LEU A 41 2.74 17.15 12.52
CA LEU A 41 2.87 16.81 11.10
C LEU A 41 4.33 16.95 10.63
N GLN A 42 5.03 17.99 11.08
CA GLN A 42 6.43 18.24 10.72
C GLN A 42 7.36 17.18 11.34
N ALA A 43 7.03 16.72 12.55
CA ALA A 43 7.77 15.65 13.21
C ALA A 43 7.62 14.32 12.46
N ILE A 44 6.41 14.00 12.00
CA ILE A 44 6.15 12.83 11.15
C ILE A 44 6.96 12.92 9.85
N ASP A 45 6.89 14.06 9.16
CA ASP A 45 7.62 14.27 7.91
C ASP A 45 9.14 14.07 8.09
N ALA A 46 9.70 14.67 9.14
CA ALA A 46 11.12 14.56 9.46
C ALA A 46 11.54 13.13 9.82
N ALA A 47 10.69 12.37 10.51
CA ALA A 47 10.98 11.00 10.92
C ALA A 47 11.03 10.01 9.75
N VAL A 48 10.27 10.29 8.67
CA VAL A 48 10.25 9.43 7.48
C VAL A 48 11.37 9.79 6.50
N ARG A 49 11.76 11.08 6.41
CA ARG A 49 12.87 11.51 5.54
C ARG A 49 14.16 10.79 5.93
N GLY A 50 14.85 10.25 4.93
CA GLY A 50 16.11 9.52 5.08
C GLY A 50 15.95 8.04 5.40
N LEU A 51 14.74 7.53 5.68
CA LEU A 51 14.54 6.09 5.85
C LEU A 51 14.80 5.32 4.54
N PRO A 52 15.30 4.07 4.59
CA PRO A 52 15.47 3.24 3.40
C PRO A 52 14.13 2.99 2.70
N ALA A 53 14.08 3.19 1.39
CA ALA A 53 12.86 3.04 0.59
C ALA A 53 12.35 1.57 0.51
N ASP A 54 13.24 0.61 0.72
CA ASP A 54 12.92 -0.83 0.74
C ASP A 54 12.46 -1.34 2.11
N ALA A 55 12.45 -0.48 3.14
CA ALA A 55 12.06 -0.86 4.49
C ALA A 55 10.61 -1.40 4.59
N ASP A 56 10.39 -2.26 5.58
CA ASP A 56 9.08 -2.82 5.88
C ASP A 56 8.12 -1.73 6.41
N ALA A 57 6.82 -1.89 6.17
CA ALA A 57 5.76 -1.03 6.69
C ALA A 57 5.87 -0.82 8.21
N LYS A 58 6.29 -1.85 8.95
CA LYS A 58 6.50 -1.77 10.40
C LYS A 58 7.57 -0.76 10.80
N VAL A 59 8.61 -0.60 9.98
CA VAL A 59 9.69 0.38 10.24
C VAL A 59 9.13 1.80 10.09
N TYR A 60 8.37 2.05 9.02
CA TYR A 60 7.72 3.35 8.82
C TYR A 60 6.73 3.67 9.95
N ALA A 61 5.86 2.72 10.30
CA ALA A 61 4.88 2.93 11.37
C ALA A 61 5.57 3.23 12.72
N ALA A 62 6.64 2.50 13.05
CA ALA A 62 7.39 2.73 14.28
C ALA A 62 8.09 4.10 14.30
N ALA A 63 8.67 4.53 13.18
CA ALA A 63 9.29 5.85 13.07
C ALA A 63 8.26 6.97 13.24
N VAL A 64 7.10 6.85 12.60
CA VAL A 64 5.98 7.79 12.74
C VAL A 64 5.48 7.82 14.19
N ALA A 65 5.26 6.66 14.82
CA ALA A 65 4.80 6.57 16.20
C ALA A 65 5.79 7.19 17.20
N ALA A 66 7.10 6.97 17.00
CA ALA A 66 8.14 7.51 17.86
C ALA A 66 8.34 9.03 17.73
N ALA A 67 7.91 9.62 16.61
CA ALA A 67 8.02 11.04 16.34
C ALA A 67 6.86 11.86 16.94
N LEU A 68 5.76 11.20 17.29
CA LEU A 68 4.58 11.85 17.83
C LEU A 68 4.82 12.30 19.29
N PRO A 69 4.38 13.53 19.64
CA PRO A 69 4.26 13.93 21.04
C PRO A 69 3.40 12.96 21.85
N PRO A 70 3.65 12.79 23.16
CA PRO A 70 2.90 11.86 24.01
C PRO A 70 1.40 12.14 24.07
N ASP A 71 1.00 13.39 23.85
CA ASP A 71 -0.36 13.91 23.88
C ASP A 71 -0.98 14.10 22.48
N ALA A 72 -0.29 13.65 21.42
CA ALA A 72 -0.78 13.80 20.06
C ALA A 72 -2.06 13.01 19.81
N ALA A 73 -3.10 13.69 19.34
CA ALA A 73 -4.37 13.11 18.95
C ALA A 73 -4.43 12.91 17.44
N LEU A 74 -4.53 11.65 17.01
CA LEU A 74 -4.69 11.27 15.60
C LEU A 74 -6.15 10.88 15.36
N LEU A 75 -6.87 11.68 14.57
CA LEU A 75 -8.29 11.44 14.30
C LEU A 75 -8.50 10.99 12.87
N GLY A 76 -8.88 9.73 12.74
CA GLY A 76 -9.24 9.11 11.47
C GLY A 76 -8.06 8.54 10.68
N PHE A 77 -6.86 8.54 11.26
CA PHE A 77 -5.69 7.84 10.73
C PHE A 77 -4.81 7.28 11.85
N SER A 78 -3.79 6.51 11.47
CA SER A 78 -2.81 5.93 12.41
C SER A 78 -1.42 5.89 11.78
N PRO A 79 -0.35 5.65 12.56
CA PRO A 79 0.99 5.42 12.02
C PRO A 79 1.05 4.32 10.95
N GLU A 80 0.25 3.26 11.11
CA GLU A 80 0.12 2.16 10.14
C GLU A 80 -0.57 2.61 8.85
N ALA A 81 -1.52 3.55 8.94
CA ALA A 81 -2.14 4.14 7.77
C ALA A 81 -1.12 4.96 6.96
N VAL A 82 -0.25 5.73 7.63
CA VAL A 82 0.86 6.46 7.00
C VAL A 82 1.84 5.49 6.35
N ALA A 83 2.24 4.43 7.06
CA ALA A 83 3.12 3.39 6.52
C ALA A 83 2.52 2.71 5.29
N THR A 84 1.20 2.50 5.27
CA THR A 84 0.48 1.95 4.11
C THR A 84 0.53 2.92 2.93
N ALA A 85 0.30 4.21 3.15
CA ALA A 85 0.42 5.24 2.10
C ALA A 85 1.86 5.34 1.56
N ILE A 86 2.88 5.30 2.45
CA ILE A 86 4.30 5.23 2.06
C ILE A 86 4.57 4.02 1.18
N ARG A 87 4.17 2.82 1.61
CA ARG A 87 4.36 1.61 0.82
C ARG A 87 3.63 1.70 -0.52
N ARG A 88 2.46 2.32 -0.58
CA ARG A 88 1.75 2.54 -1.85
C ARG A 88 2.50 3.49 -2.78
N ALA A 89 3.04 4.58 -2.25
CA ALA A 89 3.88 5.51 -3.00
C ALA A 89 5.15 4.84 -3.53
N LEU A 90 5.83 4.04 -2.69
CA LEU A 90 7.11 3.39 -3.00
C LEU A 90 6.99 2.15 -3.89
N LYS A 91 5.95 1.33 -3.70
CA LYS A 91 5.83 0.04 -4.41
C LYS A 91 5.46 0.16 -5.88
N GLN A 92 5.30 1.37 -6.45
CA GLN A 92 4.49 1.53 -7.66
C GLN A 92 3.20 0.72 -7.49
N ALA A 93 2.49 0.89 -6.36
CA ALA A 93 1.42 -0.04 -5.99
C ALA A 93 0.42 -0.15 -7.13
N THR A 94 0.55 -1.25 -7.87
CA THR A 94 -0.27 -1.56 -9.02
C THR A 94 -1.68 -1.77 -8.48
N THR A 95 -2.55 -0.86 -8.83
CA THR A 95 -3.99 -0.99 -8.70
C THR A 95 -4.50 -2.11 -9.60
N TRP A 96 -5.76 -2.48 -9.43
CA TRP A 96 -6.43 -3.42 -10.33
C TRP A 96 -6.26 -3.04 -11.81
N ASN A 97 -6.27 -1.74 -12.13
CA ASN A 97 -6.19 -1.22 -13.49
C ASN A 97 -4.78 -1.26 -14.09
N ASP A 98 -3.75 -1.51 -13.27
CA ASP A 98 -2.36 -1.58 -13.74
C ASP A 98 -2.00 -2.96 -14.32
N TYR A 99 -2.94 -3.92 -14.24
CA TYR A 99 -2.78 -5.26 -14.79
C TYR A 99 -3.70 -5.48 -16.00
N ASP A 100 -3.14 -6.08 -17.04
CA ASP A 100 -3.89 -6.56 -18.20
C ASP A 100 -4.57 -7.91 -17.89
N TRP A 101 -5.62 -7.84 -17.06
CA TRP A 101 -6.38 -8.99 -16.59
C TRP A 101 -6.96 -9.82 -17.74
N GLN A 102 -6.74 -11.12 -17.69
CA GLN A 102 -7.33 -12.06 -18.63
C GLN A 102 -8.56 -12.70 -17.98
N LEU A 103 -9.73 -12.56 -18.61
CA LEU A 103 -10.95 -13.23 -18.17
C LEU A 103 -11.03 -14.62 -18.81
N LEU A 104 -11.13 -15.66 -17.98
CA LEU A 104 -11.37 -17.03 -18.42
C LEU A 104 -12.77 -17.47 -18.00
N HIS A 105 -13.57 -17.89 -18.98
CA HIS A 105 -14.92 -18.38 -18.80
C HIS A 105 -15.12 -19.67 -19.61
N PRO A 106 -14.63 -20.82 -19.09
CA PRO A 106 -14.61 -22.07 -19.84
C PRO A 106 -15.97 -22.78 -19.91
N GLY A 107 -17.03 -22.19 -19.34
CA GLY A 107 -18.31 -22.86 -19.12
C GLY A 107 -18.26 -23.88 -17.99
N PRO A 108 -19.30 -24.73 -17.87
CA PRO A 108 -19.41 -25.72 -16.80
C PRO A 108 -18.29 -26.76 -16.84
N LEU A 109 -17.60 -26.95 -15.71
CA LEU A 109 -16.59 -27.99 -15.55
C LEU A 109 -16.87 -28.82 -14.30
N SER A 110 -16.30 -30.03 -14.24
CA SER A 110 -16.38 -30.81 -13.00
C SER A 110 -15.55 -30.14 -11.88
N PRO A 111 -15.91 -30.30 -10.59
CA PRO A 111 -15.14 -29.71 -9.49
C PRO A 111 -13.65 -30.06 -9.51
N ASN A 112 -13.31 -31.31 -9.87
CA ASN A 112 -11.92 -31.75 -10.00
C ASN A 112 -11.17 -31.00 -11.11
N MET A 113 -11.85 -30.69 -12.21
CA MET A 113 -11.26 -29.92 -13.31
C MET A 113 -11.09 -28.44 -12.93
N HIS A 114 -12.02 -27.85 -12.17
CA HIS A 114 -11.84 -26.51 -11.63
C HIS A 114 -10.58 -26.42 -10.76
N LEU A 115 -10.39 -27.37 -9.84
CA LEU A 115 -9.22 -27.41 -8.96
C LEU A 115 -7.91 -27.59 -9.74
N ALA A 116 -7.89 -28.53 -10.69
CA ALA A 116 -6.72 -28.78 -11.53
C ALA A 116 -6.34 -27.52 -12.35
N LEU A 117 -7.34 -26.85 -12.92
CA LEU A 117 -7.12 -25.63 -13.70
C LEU A 117 -6.60 -24.48 -12.83
N ASP A 118 -7.16 -24.27 -11.63
CA ASP A 118 -6.70 -23.19 -10.74
C ASP A 118 -5.27 -23.39 -10.26
N GLN A 119 -4.86 -24.63 -9.99
CA GLN A 119 -3.47 -24.92 -9.63
C GLN A 119 -2.53 -24.49 -10.76
N VAL A 120 -2.77 -24.97 -11.98
CA VAL A 120 -1.92 -24.64 -13.14
C VAL A 120 -1.91 -23.13 -13.40
N LEU A 121 -3.07 -22.48 -13.37
CA LEU A 121 -3.17 -21.04 -13.60
C LEU A 121 -2.44 -20.23 -12.53
N ALA A 122 -2.55 -20.61 -11.25
CA ALA A 122 -1.85 -19.93 -10.17
C ALA A 122 -0.33 -20.10 -10.28
N GLU A 123 0.14 -21.30 -10.62
CA GLU A 123 1.55 -21.60 -10.86
C GLU A 123 2.10 -20.78 -12.05
N GLU A 124 1.40 -20.77 -13.19
CA GLU A 124 1.82 -20.00 -14.37
C GLU A 124 1.89 -18.49 -14.12
N VAL A 125 0.97 -17.93 -13.32
CA VAL A 125 1.00 -16.52 -12.91
C VAL A 125 2.17 -16.29 -11.95
N GLY A 126 2.38 -17.15 -10.96
CA GLY A 126 3.49 -17.06 -10.01
C GLY A 126 4.87 -17.14 -10.68
N GLU A 127 4.98 -17.92 -11.75
CA GLU A 127 6.20 -18.09 -12.55
C GLU A 127 6.32 -17.06 -13.69
N GLY A 128 5.35 -16.15 -13.84
CA GLY A 128 5.36 -15.09 -14.86
C GLY A 128 5.17 -15.58 -16.30
N ARG A 129 4.77 -16.84 -16.50
CA ARG A 129 4.43 -17.39 -17.84
C ARG A 129 3.06 -16.92 -18.32
N ARG A 130 2.20 -16.45 -17.42
CA ARG A 130 0.86 -15.97 -17.71
C ARG A 130 0.59 -14.62 -17.02
N LYS A 131 -0.21 -13.78 -17.68
CA LYS A 131 -0.77 -12.55 -17.09
C LYS A 131 -1.79 -12.89 -15.96
N PRO A 132 -2.02 -11.96 -15.01
CA PRO A 132 -3.06 -12.13 -13.98
C PRO A 132 -4.40 -12.53 -14.60
N THR A 133 -5.02 -13.57 -14.06
CA THR A 133 -6.22 -14.19 -14.64
C THR A 133 -7.36 -14.17 -13.63
N LEU A 134 -8.54 -13.70 -14.07
CA LEU A 134 -9.80 -13.80 -13.34
C LEU A 134 -10.62 -14.93 -13.96
N ARG A 135 -11.25 -15.76 -13.13
CA ARG A 135 -12.03 -16.92 -13.59
C ARG A 135 -13.43 -16.94 -13.00
N ILE A 136 -14.40 -17.28 -13.83
CA ILE A 136 -15.78 -17.56 -13.43
C ILE A 136 -15.95 -19.08 -13.32
N TRP A 137 -16.49 -19.54 -12.19
CA TRP A 137 -16.87 -20.93 -11.98
C TRP A 137 -18.36 -21.12 -12.26
N GLU A 138 -18.72 -22.20 -12.97
CA GLU A 138 -20.09 -22.59 -13.32
C GLU A 138 -20.27 -24.10 -13.18
#